data_AF-A0A2H6KFQ3-F1
#
_entry.id   AF-A0A2H6KFQ3-F1
#
_cell.length_a   1.000
_cell.length_b   1.000
_cell.length_c   1.000
_cell.angle_alpha   90.00
_cell.angle_beta   90.00
_cell.angle_gamma   90.00
#
_symmetry.space_group_name_H-M   'P 1'
#
loop_
_entity.id
_entity.type
_entity.pdbx_description
1 polymer ?
#
loop_
_entity_poly.entity_id
_entity_poly.type
_entity_poly.pdbx_seq_one_letter_code
_entity_poly.pdbx_strand_id
1 'polypeptide(L)'
;MKCNDGDTTSTSKSPALKKKRRRSEEAAARHRQRYLEILKRREESKSHCSESQGPTTRQSTTHSSSSDTKRTLCKYYYRSGSCVHGTNCSFSHDCVPLTSKDLKLCRYYLQGPTKCRYSASDCKYSHDPSLFICRNSVVLGNCNKELHCDFKHLDAVTISSLDDAEKLKFCYNNKRFLKDLLLRHVEGAAADATSDLLREESSSANHGTVPRKVLELSQSDLADLPWYLQFVHTLLVRDHELNENG
;
A
#
# COMPACT_ATOMS: atom_id res chain seq x y z
N MET A 1 -48.49 -53.65 30.04
CA MET A 1 -47.74 -52.96 28.95
C MET A 1 -46.66 -52.11 29.62
N LYS A 2 -45.34 -52.34 29.51
CA LYS A 2 -44.41 -51.94 28.41
C LYS A 2 -44.52 -50.41 28.12
N CYS A 3 -43.52 -49.51 28.20
CA CYS A 3 -42.04 -49.56 28.27
C CYS A 3 -41.41 -48.26 28.87
N ASN A 4 -40.16 -48.42 29.34
CA ASN A 4 -39.01 -47.56 29.70
C ASN A 4 -38.87 -46.07 29.31
N ASP A 5 -38.29 -45.35 30.28
CA ASP A 5 -37.07 -44.49 30.34
C ASP A 5 -36.63 -43.60 29.16
N GLY A 6 -36.36 -42.33 29.51
CA GLY A 6 -35.65 -41.37 28.68
C GLY A 6 -35.50 -40.01 29.36
N ASP A 7 -34.54 -39.92 30.29
CA ASP A 7 -34.02 -38.69 30.89
C ASP A 7 -33.45 -37.76 29.80
N THR A 8 -33.64 -36.44 29.92
CA THR A 8 -32.68 -35.41 29.43
C THR A 8 -33.18 -34.00 29.76
N THR A 9 -32.64 -33.46 30.83
CA THR A 9 -32.56 -32.02 31.14
C THR A 9 -31.97 -31.22 29.98
N SER A 10 -32.74 -30.29 29.42
CA SER A 10 -32.26 -29.35 28.38
C SER A 10 -32.21 -27.92 28.93
N THR A 11 -31.10 -27.61 29.59
CA THR A 11 -30.70 -26.25 29.99
C THR A 11 -30.30 -25.45 28.75
N SER A 12 -31.18 -24.57 28.27
CA SER A 12 -30.85 -23.61 27.21
C SER A 12 -30.05 -22.44 27.77
N LYS A 13 -28.72 -22.54 27.75
CA LYS A 13 -27.81 -21.41 28.00
C LYS A 13 -27.87 -20.43 26.82
N SER A 14 -28.44 -19.25 27.04
CA SER A 14 -28.31 -18.13 26.10
C SER A 14 -26.85 -17.64 26.01
N PRO A 15 -26.33 -17.28 24.82
CA PRO A 15 -24.97 -16.80 24.69
C PRO A 15 -24.86 -15.37 25.24
N ALA A 16 -24.04 -15.21 26.28
CA ALA A 16 -23.72 -13.91 26.87
C ALA A 16 -22.99 -13.02 25.84
N LEU A 17 -23.68 -12.00 25.32
CA LEU A 17 -23.08 -10.94 24.52
C LEU A 17 -22.01 -10.23 25.37
N LYS A 18 -20.74 -10.40 25.01
CA LYS A 18 -19.62 -9.70 25.64
C LYS A 18 -19.83 -8.19 25.51
N LYS A 19 -20.32 -7.54 26.57
CA LYS A 19 -20.43 -6.07 26.64
C LYS A 19 -19.03 -5.47 26.41
N LYS A 20 -18.81 -4.88 25.25
CA LYS A 20 -17.63 -4.02 25.00
C LYS A 20 -17.58 -2.98 26.10
N ARG A 21 -16.47 -2.91 26.84
CA ARG A 21 -16.23 -1.89 27.86
C ARG A 21 -16.45 -0.52 27.23
N ARG A 22 -17.55 0.17 27.58
CA ARG A 22 -17.78 1.55 27.16
C ARG A 22 -16.66 2.37 27.78
N ARG A 23 -15.90 3.07 26.93
CA ARG A 23 -14.92 4.06 27.36
C ARG A 23 -15.66 5.08 28.24
N SER A 24 -15.07 5.51 29.36
CA SER A 24 -15.75 6.44 30.27
C SER A 24 -16.19 7.69 29.52
N GLU A 25 -17.31 8.27 29.93
CA GLU A 25 -17.87 9.46 29.28
C GLU A 25 -16.87 10.62 29.28
N GLU A 26 -16.10 10.73 30.35
CA GLU A 26 -14.99 11.66 30.50
C GLU A 26 -13.87 11.42 29.46
N ALA A 27 -13.46 10.17 29.24
CA ALA A 27 -12.46 9.85 28.22
C ALA A 27 -12.99 10.08 26.80
N ALA A 28 -14.29 9.86 26.57
CA ALA A 28 -14.95 10.21 25.31
C ALA A 28 -15.02 11.74 25.11
N ALA A 29 -15.30 12.50 26.17
CA ALA A 29 -15.32 13.97 26.14
C ALA A 29 -13.93 14.55 25.85
N ARG A 30 -12.88 14.06 26.53
CA ARG A 30 -11.49 14.46 26.25
C ARG A 30 -11.09 14.17 24.79
N HIS A 31 -11.51 13.02 24.26
CA HIS A 31 -11.26 12.68 22.86
C HIS A 31 -12.02 13.62 21.90
N ARG A 32 -13.30 13.93 22.17
CA ARG A 32 -14.09 14.89 21.37
C ARG A 32 -13.47 16.29 21.41
N GLN A 33 -13.05 16.77 22.57
CA GLN A 33 -12.45 18.09 22.72
C GLN A 33 -11.14 18.20 21.94
N ARG A 34 -10.26 17.20 22.04
CA ARG A 34 -9.03 17.13 21.25
C ARG A 34 -9.31 17.08 19.74
N TYR A 35 -10.36 16.39 19.32
CA TYR A 35 -10.76 16.33 17.92
C TYR A 35 -11.25 17.68 17.39
N LEU A 36 -12.07 18.41 18.16
CA LEU A 36 -12.52 19.75 17.81
C LEU A 36 -11.36 20.74 17.72
N GLU A 37 -10.38 20.66 18.62
CA GLU A 37 -9.19 21.50 18.57
C GLU A 37 -8.34 21.24 17.32
N ILE A 38 -8.22 19.97 16.90
CA ILE A 38 -7.57 19.59 15.63
C ILE A 38 -8.31 20.17 14.43
N LEU A 39 -9.65 20.15 14.42
CA LEU A 39 -10.45 20.74 13.35
C LEU A 39 -10.27 22.26 13.29
N LYS A 40 -10.30 22.94 14.43
CA LYS A 40 -10.08 24.38 14.52
C LYS A 40 -8.72 24.79 13.95
N ARG A 41 -7.65 24.09 14.32
CA ARG A 41 -6.29 24.35 13.79
C ARG A 41 -6.19 24.15 12.27
N ARG A 42 -6.95 23.20 11.71
CA ARG A 42 -7.03 22.98 10.25
C ARG A 42 -7.78 24.09 9.53
N GLU A 43 -8.81 24.64 10.15
CA GLU A 43 -9.56 25.77 9.61
C GLU A 43 -8.70 27.03 9.61
N GLU A 44 -8.04 27.34 10.73
CA GLU A 44 -7.08 28.44 10.88
C GLU A 44 -5.96 28.36 9.83
N SER A 45 -5.42 27.16 9.58
CA SER A 45 -4.38 26.93 8.56
C SER A 45 -4.89 27.08 7.12
N LYS A 46 -6.18 26.90 6.85
CA LYS A 46 -6.79 27.12 5.53
C LYS A 46 -7.08 28.59 5.28
N SER A 47 -7.51 29.33 6.30
CA SER A 47 -7.74 30.78 6.22
C SER A 47 -6.46 31.60 6.03
N HIS A 48 -5.29 31.06 6.39
CA HIS A 48 -3.99 31.69 6.14
C HIS A 48 -3.47 31.56 4.69
N CYS A 49 -4.22 30.92 3.78
CA CYS A 49 -3.80 30.74 2.38
C CYS A 49 -4.66 31.54 1.37
N SER A 50 -5.67 32.29 1.82
CA SER A 50 -6.61 33.02 0.95
C SER A 50 -6.32 34.52 0.79
N GLU A 51 -5.24 35.04 1.36
CA GLU A 51 -4.99 36.51 1.42
C GLU A 51 -3.66 36.94 0.79
N SER A 52 -3.14 36.19 -0.18
CA SER A 52 -2.05 36.65 -1.04
C SER A 52 -2.37 36.37 -2.52
N GLN A 53 -2.80 37.42 -3.24
CA GLN A 53 -2.88 37.42 -4.70
C GLN A 53 -1.49 37.65 -5.32
N GLY A 54 -1.16 36.89 -6.37
CA GLY A 54 -0.15 37.24 -7.36
C GLY A 54 0.75 36.09 -7.83
N PRO A 55 0.77 35.76 -9.14
CA PRO A 55 1.65 34.73 -9.70
C PRO A 55 3.03 35.33 -9.95
N THR A 56 4.04 34.91 -9.19
CA THR A 56 5.44 35.14 -9.58
C THR A 56 6.21 33.83 -9.59
N THR A 57 6.96 33.69 -10.68
CA THR A 57 7.81 32.61 -11.12
C THR A 57 8.54 31.92 -9.96
N ARG A 58 8.36 30.60 -9.88
CA ARG A 58 9.15 29.69 -9.06
C ARG A 58 10.62 29.86 -9.39
N GLN A 59 11.37 30.47 -8.48
CA GLN A 59 12.80 30.23 -8.35
C GLN A 59 13.06 29.71 -6.95
N SER A 60 13.45 28.45 -6.92
CA SER A 60 13.99 27.74 -5.77
C SER A 60 15.24 28.47 -5.30
N THR A 61 15.14 29.28 -4.24
CA THR A 61 16.32 29.78 -3.54
C THR A 61 16.71 28.78 -2.47
N THR A 62 17.80 28.09 -2.77
CA THR A 62 18.67 27.41 -1.82
C THR A 62 19.05 28.35 -0.68
N HIS A 63 18.62 28.04 0.53
CA HIS A 63 19.33 28.46 1.74
C HIS A 63 19.91 27.22 2.41
N SER A 64 21.20 27.00 2.12
CA SER A 64 22.08 26.15 2.91
C SER A 64 22.57 26.97 4.10
N SER A 65 22.35 26.44 5.31
CA SER A 65 23.35 26.23 6.36
C SER A 65 22.73 26.31 7.74
N SER A 66 22.56 25.16 8.37
CA SER A 66 23.00 24.92 9.75
C SER A 66 22.58 23.49 10.10
N SER A 67 23.60 22.68 10.38
CA SER A 67 23.54 21.42 11.13
C SER A 67 22.13 20.94 11.49
N ASP A 68 21.57 20.01 10.72
CA ASP A 68 20.53 19.18 11.31
C ASP A 68 20.74 17.72 10.97
N THR A 69 20.86 17.00 12.08
CA THR A 69 20.61 15.58 12.23
C THR A 69 19.53 15.10 11.27
N LYS A 70 19.65 13.85 10.80
CA LYS A 70 18.63 13.14 10.02
C LYS A 70 17.27 13.23 10.73
N ARG A 71 16.51 14.32 10.53
CA ARG A 71 15.20 14.51 11.14
C ARG A 71 14.32 13.37 10.66
N THR A 72 13.83 12.58 11.60
CA THR A 72 13.00 11.41 11.28
C THR A 72 11.74 11.87 10.53
N LEU A 73 11.31 11.09 9.53
CA LEU A 73 10.15 11.42 8.71
C LEU A 73 8.86 11.50 9.54
N CYS A 74 8.03 12.50 9.24
CA CYS A 74 6.73 12.67 9.88
C CYS A 74 5.76 11.58 9.41
N LYS A 75 5.45 10.63 10.30
CA LYS A 75 4.52 9.53 10.03
C LYS A 75 3.13 10.01 9.57
N TYR A 76 2.64 11.15 10.09
CA TYR A 76 1.33 11.67 9.73
C TYR A 76 1.34 12.27 8.34
N TYR A 77 2.29 13.16 8.05
CA TYR A 77 2.45 13.72 6.71
C TYR A 77 2.68 12.62 5.68
N TYR A 78 3.61 11.69 5.95
CA TYR A 78 3.86 10.55 5.08
C TYR A 78 2.61 9.70 4.83
N ARG A 79 1.71 9.49 5.81
CA ARG A 79 0.52 8.63 5.62
C ARG A 79 -0.69 9.33 5.01
N SER A 80 -0.88 10.62 5.28
CA SER A 80 -2.09 11.37 4.91
C SER A 80 -1.86 12.61 4.07
N GLY A 81 -0.61 12.92 3.69
CA GLY A 81 -0.23 14.16 3.00
C GLY A 81 -0.48 15.41 3.83
N SER A 82 -0.79 15.25 5.11
CA SER A 82 -1.21 16.33 6.00
C SER A 82 -0.77 16.02 7.42
N CYS A 83 -0.19 17.02 8.08
CA CYS A 83 0.22 16.97 9.48
C CYS A 83 -0.48 18.09 10.25
N VAL A 84 -0.96 17.80 11.45
CA VAL A 84 -1.61 18.80 12.33
C VAL A 84 -0.65 19.90 12.81
N HIS A 85 0.66 19.66 12.71
CA HIS A 85 1.70 20.63 13.07
C HIS A 85 2.15 21.48 11.88
N GLY A 86 1.65 21.23 10.67
CA GLY A 86 1.99 22.01 9.47
C GLY A 86 3.51 22.13 9.27
N THR A 87 3.97 23.33 8.93
CA THR A 87 5.40 23.66 8.77
C THR A 87 6.19 23.64 10.08
N ASN A 88 5.51 23.75 11.23
CA ASN A 88 6.12 23.70 12.56
C ASN A 88 6.28 22.26 13.09
N CYS A 89 6.19 21.25 12.22
CA CYS A 89 6.39 19.86 12.64
C CYS A 89 7.87 19.63 12.97
N SER A 90 8.13 19.02 14.12
CA SER A 90 9.49 18.62 14.54
C SER A 90 10.06 17.44 13.72
N PHE A 91 9.25 16.84 12.85
CA PHE A 91 9.61 15.73 11.98
C PHE A 91 9.65 16.20 10.52
N SER A 92 10.52 15.61 9.69
CA SER A 92 10.68 16.03 8.29
C SER A 92 9.43 15.71 7.45
N HIS A 93 9.04 16.66 6.59
CA HIS A 93 8.01 16.52 5.57
C HIS A 93 8.61 16.31 4.16
N ASP A 94 9.91 16.05 4.06
CA ASP A 94 10.63 15.87 2.80
C ASP A 94 10.42 14.46 2.24
N CYS A 95 9.16 14.11 1.98
CA CYS A 95 8.76 12.84 1.41
C CYS A 95 7.49 12.98 0.58
N VAL A 96 7.32 12.11 -0.42
CA VAL A 96 6.04 11.98 -1.11
C VAL A 96 5.07 11.21 -0.21
N PRO A 97 3.90 11.77 0.14
CA PRO A 97 2.96 11.09 1.01
C PRO A 97 2.32 9.89 0.31
N LEU A 98 2.01 8.84 1.07
CA LEU A 98 1.30 7.61 0.64
C LEU A 98 -0.08 7.87 0.03
N THR A 99 -0.66 9.06 0.25
CA THR A 99 -1.89 9.50 -0.42
C THR A 99 -1.65 10.03 -1.82
N SER A 100 -0.40 10.21 -2.25
CA SER A 100 -0.15 10.64 -3.62
C SER A 100 -0.70 9.60 -4.58
N LYS A 101 -1.45 10.10 -5.57
CA LYS A 101 -1.95 9.29 -6.67
C LYS A 101 -0.80 8.62 -7.43
N ASP A 102 0.38 9.20 -7.37
CA ASP A 102 1.58 8.64 -7.99
C ASP A 102 2.01 7.30 -7.38
N LEU A 103 1.53 6.91 -6.20
CA LEU A 103 2.00 5.69 -5.54
C LEU A 103 1.13 4.47 -5.79
N LYS A 104 -0.19 4.64 -5.99
CA LYS A 104 -1.11 3.51 -6.08
C LYS A 104 -2.21 3.73 -7.12
N LEU A 105 -2.32 2.77 -8.03
CA LEU A 105 -3.37 2.72 -9.03
C LEU A 105 -4.68 2.19 -8.43
N CYS A 106 -5.81 2.76 -8.86
CA CYS A 106 -7.13 2.36 -8.38
C CYS A 106 -7.51 1.01 -8.97
N ARG A 107 -7.62 -0.01 -8.11
CA ARG A 107 -8.04 -1.37 -8.51
C ARG A 107 -9.41 -1.41 -9.19
N TYR A 108 -10.36 -0.59 -8.73
CA TYR A 108 -11.69 -0.55 -9.34
C TYR A 108 -11.64 0.11 -10.72
N TYR A 109 -10.93 1.23 -10.86
CA TYR A 109 -10.77 1.89 -12.16
C TYR A 109 -10.10 0.97 -13.21
N LEU A 110 -9.11 0.17 -12.80
CA LEU A 110 -8.47 -0.83 -13.66
C LEU A 110 -9.42 -1.89 -14.21
N GLN A 111 -10.53 -2.19 -13.52
CA GLN A 111 -11.55 -3.10 -14.01
C GLN A 111 -12.51 -2.43 -15.00
N GLY A 112 -12.44 -1.11 -15.13
CA GLY A 112 -13.24 -0.29 -16.03
C GLY A 112 -13.47 1.12 -15.49
N PRO A 113 -13.51 2.16 -16.34
CA PRO A 113 -13.69 3.55 -15.91
C PRO A 113 -14.95 3.80 -15.06
N THR A 114 -15.99 2.99 -15.24
CA THR A 114 -17.27 3.09 -14.53
C THR A 114 -17.33 2.28 -13.23
N LYS A 115 -16.31 1.48 -12.92
CA LYS A 115 -16.31 0.58 -11.75
C LYS A 115 -15.90 1.28 -10.46
N CYS A 116 -15.12 2.36 -10.54
CA CYS A 116 -14.83 3.18 -9.38
C CYS A 116 -16.00 4.13 -9.09
N ARG A 117 -16.44 4.19 -7.82
CA ARG A 117 -17.53 5.08 -7.38
C ARG A 117 -17.09 6.53 -7.21
N TYR A 118 -15.78 6.80 -7.24
CA TYR A 118 -15.21 8.13 -7.06
C TYR A 118 -14.75 8.69 -8.40
N SER A 119 -14.82 10.00 -8.55
CA SER A 119 -14.21 10.70 -9.69
C SER A 119 -12.68 10.55 -9.66
N ALA A 120 -12.02 10.87 -10.77
CA ALA A 120 -10.56 10.87 -10.82
C ALA A 120 -9.94 11.89 -9.85
N SER A 121 -10.62 13.01 -9.55
CA SER A 121 -10.15 14.01 -8.58
C SER A 121 -10.33 13.55 -7.13
N ASP A 122 -11.43 12.86 -6.82
CA ASP A 122 -11.81 12.52 -5.44
C ASP A 122 -11.32 11.14 -5.00
N CYS A 123 -10.97 10.27 -5.95
CA CYS A 123 -10.40 8.97 -5.62
C CYS A 123 -9.05 9.14 -4.92
N LYS A 124 -8.85 8.42 -3.81
CA LYS A 124 -7.55 8.36 -3.11
C LYS A 124 -6.43 7.75 -3.96
N TYR A 125 -6.79 6.95 -4.96
CA TYR A 125 -5.86 6.23 -5.82
C TYR A 125 -5.89 6.83 -7.23
N SER A 126 -4.80 6.67 -7.99
CA SER A 126 -4.74 7.18 -9.35
C SER A 126 -5.76 6.47 -10.25
N HIS A 127 -6.36 7.23 -11.16
CA HIS A 127 -7.14 6.73 -12.30
C HIS A 127 -6.37 6.90 -13.62
N ASP A 128 -5.05 7.11 -13.53
CA ASP A 128 -4.16 7.29 -14.67
C ASP A 128 -3.14 6.14 -14.70
N PRO A 129 -3.38 5.10 -15.53
CA PRO A 129 -2.45 3.98 -15.70
C PRO A 129 -1.10 4.38 -16.28
N SER A 130 -1.02 5.51 -17.00
CA SER A 130 0.21 5.95 -17.68
C SER A 130 1.30 6.39 -16.70
N LEU A 131 0.94 6.67 -15.44
CA LEU A 131 1.89 6.95 -14.35
C LEU A 131 2.60 5.70 -13.81
N PHE A 132 2.21 4.50 -14.26
CA PHE A 132 2.69 3.23 -13.73
C PHE A 132 3.36 2.41 -14.84
N ILE A 133 4.50 1.81 -14.49
CA ILE A 133 5.26 0.98 -15.42
C ILE A 133 4.47 -0.30 -15.70
N CYS A 134 4.38 -0.67 -16.97
CA CYS A 134 3.72 -1.89 -17.41
C CYS A 134 4.40 -3.12 -16.82
N ARG A 135 3.60 -4.01 -16.24
CA ARG A 135 4.07 -5.27 -15.67
C ARG A 135 4.76 -6.15 -16.71
N ASN A 136 4.14 -6.31 -17.88
CA ASN A 136 4.62 -7.27 -18.88
C ASN A 136 5.93 -6.80 -19.51
N SER A 137 6.07 -5.49 -19.80
CA SER A 137 7.32 -4.97 -20.36
C SER A 137 8.51 -5.18 -19.42
N VAL A 138 8.29 -5.19 -18.09
CA VAL A 138 9.35 -5.45 -17.11
C VAL A 138 9.59 -6.93 -16.88
N VAL A 139 8.54 -7.73 -16.72
CA VAL A 139 8.66 -9.14 -16.31
C VAL A 139 8.96 -10.05 -17.50
N LEU A 140 8.36 -9.78 -18.67
CA LEU A 140 8.51 -10.58 -19.89
C LEU A 140 9.47 -9.95 -20.90
N GLY A 141 9.84 -8.68 -20.71
CA GLY A 141 10.62 -7.91 -21.69
C GLY A 141 9.80 -7.39 -22.88
N ASN A 142 8.53 -7.81 -23.03
CA ASN A 142 7.63 -7.34 -24.07
C ASN A 142 6.18 -7.22 -23.57
N CYS A 143 5.34 -6.54 -24.35
CA CYS A 143 3.92 -6.39 -24.06
C CYS A 143 3.10 -6.52 -25.34
N ASN A 144 2.23 -7.52 -25.41
CA ASN A 144 1.37 -7.79 -26.59
C ASN A 144 0.35 -6.69 -26.88
N LYS A 145 0.17 -5.73 -25.96
CA LYS A 145 -0.68 -4.56 -26.18
C LYS A 145 0.05 -3.44 -26.92
N GLU A 146 1.36 -3.54 -27.09
CA GLU A 146 2.22 -2.61 -27.83
C GLU A 146 1.81 -1.14 -27.66
N LEU A 147 1.23 -0.52 -28.71
CA LEU A 147 0.78 0.87 -28.78
C LEU A 147 -0.56 1.16 -28.09
N HIS A 148 -1.31 0.13 -27.73
CA HIS A 148 -2.60 0.20 -27.03
C HIS A 148 -2.47 -0.11 -25.54
N CYS A 149 -1.25 -0.17 -25.01
CA CYS A 149 -1.04 -0.33 -23.58
C CYS A 149 -1.19 1.01 -22.86
N ASP A 150 -2.14 1.10 -21.93
CA ASP A 150 -2.34 2.32 -21.13
C ASP A 150 -1.23 2.56 -20.09
N PHE A 151 -0.35 1.57 -19.88
CA PHE A 151 0.75 1.65 -18.92
C PHE A 151 2.04 2.12 -19.59
N LYS A 152 2.91 2.77 -18.81
CA LYS A 152 4.22 3.23 -19.28
C LYS A 152 5.12 2.06 -19.64
N HIS A 153 5.55 1.98 -20.90
CA HIS A 153 6.65 1.12 -21.32
C HIS A 153 7.99 1.84 -21.11
N LEU A 154 8.99 1.07 -20.69
CA LEU A 154 10.37 1.51 -20.53
C LEU A 154 11.26 0.57 -21.35
N ASP A 155 12.35 1.10 -21.88
CA ASP A 155 13.38 0.26 -22.51
C ASP A 155 14.23 -0.47 -21.45
N ALA A 156 14.98 -1.48 -21.90
CA ALA A 156 15.79 -2.32 -21.02
C ALA A 156 16.88 -1.53 -20.26
N VAL A 157 17.42 -0.47 -20.86
CA VAL A 157 18.44 0.39 -20.23
C VAL A 157 17.83 1.13 -19.06
N THR A 158 16.67 1.75 -19.28
CA THR A 158 15.92 2.51 -18.29
C THR A 158 15.43 1.61 -17.16
N ILE A 159 14.95 0.39 -17.47
CA ILE A 159 14.56 -0.60 -16.46
C ILE A 159 15.75 -0.97 -15.55
N SER A 160 16.94 -1.13 -16.14
CA SER A 160 18.14 -1.49 -15.38
C SER A 160 18.62 -0.35 -14.47
N SER A 161 18.36 0.90 -14.86
CA SER A 161 18.76 2.10 -14.12
C SER A 161 17.69 2.65 -13.16
N LEU A 162 16.58 1.94 -12.93
CA LEU A 162 15.53 2.40 -12.02
C LEU A 162 16.07 2.60 -10.60
N ASP A 163 15.67 3.70 -9.96
CA ASP A 163 16.00 3.93 -8.57
C ASP A 163 15.14 3.06 -7.61
N ASP A 164 15.51 3.03 -6.33
CA ASP A 164 14.81 2.22 -5.34
C ASP A 164 13.35 2.66 -5.12
N ALA A 165 13.03 3.93 -5.35
CA ALA A 165 11.67 4.45 -5.19
C ALA A 165 10.77 3.99 -6.34
N GLU A 166 11.27 3.99 -7.57
CA GLU A 166 10.60 3.48 -8.76
C GLU A 166 10.41 1.96 -8.70
N LYS A 167 11.47 1.23 -8.31
CA LYS A 167 11.41 -0.22 -8.06
C LYS A 167 10.38 -0.56 -6.99
N LEU A 168 10.39 0.17 -5.87
CA LEU A 168 9.40 0.01 -4.80
C LEU A 168 7.98 0.27 -5.30
N LYS A 169 7.76 1.35 -6.06
CA LYS A 169 6.45 1.67 -6.64
C LYS A 169 5.96 0.57 -7.58
N PHE A 170 6.84 0.01 -8.41
CA PHE A 170 6.51 -1.12 -9.28
C PHE A 170 6.10 -2.35 -8.47
N CYS A 171 6.93 -2.76 -7.51
CA CYS A 171 6.67 -3.93 -6.67
C CYS A 171 5.40 -3.77 -5.83
N TYR A 172 5.13 -2.57 -5.30
CA TYR A 172 3.94 -2.29 -4.53
C TYR A 172 2.65 -2.42 -5.36
N ASN A 173 2.63 -1.91 -6.60
CA ASN A 173 1.46 -2.00 -7.47
C ASN A 173 1.26 -3.42 -8.04
N ASN A 174 2.31 -4.23 -8.12
CA ASN A 174 2.27 -5.59 -8.65
C ASN A 174 2.42 -6.69 -7.57
N LYS A 175 2.29 -6.33 -6.28
CA LYS A 175 2.66 -7.20 -5.14
C LYS A 175 2.03 -8.59 -5.19
N ARG A 176 0.73 -8.68 -5.53
CA ARG A 176 0.02 -9.96 -5.59
C ARG A 176 0.63 -10.88 -6.65
N PHE A 177 0.70 -10.39 -7.88
CA PHE A 177 1.30 -11.12 -9.00
C PHE A 177 2.74 -11.55 -8.71
N LEU A 178 3.56 -10.64 -8.17
CA LEU A 178 4.96 -10.91 -7.87
C LEU A 178 5.13 -11.91 -6.72
N LYS A 179 4.26 -11.88 -5.70
CA LYS A 179 4.23 -12.90 -4.64
C LYS A 179 3.93 -14.27 -5.22
N ASP A 180 2.94 -14.37 -6.10
CA ASP A 180 2.54 -15.64 -6.71
C ASP A 180 3.61 -16.15 -7.70
N LEU A 181 4.30 -15.23 -8.39
CA LEU A 181 5.45 -15.55 -9.23
C LEU A 181 6.63 -16.06 -8.39
N LEU A 182 6.97 -15.38 -7.29
CA LEU A 182 8.02 -15.81 -6.37
C LEU A 182 7.72 -17.20 -5.79
N LEU A 183 6.46 -17.46 -5.40
CA LEU A 183 6.07 -18.75 -4.85
C LEU A 183 6.31 -19.89 -5.84
N ARG A 184 5.94 -19.70 -7.12
CA ARG A 184 6.19 -20.70 -8.18
C ARG A 184 7.68 -20.96 -8.42
N HIS A 185 8.52 -19.92 -8.33
CA HIS A 185 9.98 -20.08 -8.39
C HIS A 185 10.50 -20.95 -7.24
N VAL A 186 10.01 -20.73 -6.03
CA VAL A 186 10.43 -21.48 -4.82
C VAL A 186 9.90 -22.92 -4.81
N GLU A 187 8.71 -23.16 -5.35
CA GLU A 187 8.09 -24.49 -5.41
C GLU A 187 8.65 -25.38 -6.53
N GLY A 188 9.59 -24.87 -7.34
CA GLY A 188 10.30 -25.66 -8.34
C GLY A 188 9.42 -26.14 -9.49
N ALA A 189 8.45 -25.33 -9.94
CA ALA A 189 7.64 -25.65 -11.11
C ALA A 189 8.51 -25.68 -12.39
N ALA A 190 9.05 -26.86 -12.70
CA ALA A 190 9.57 -27.19 -14.01
C ALA A 190 8.41 -27.34 -15.00
N ALA A 191 8.14 -26.30 -15.80
CA ALA A 191 7.56 -26.36 -17.16
C ALA A 191 7.33 -24.94 -17.71
N ASP A 192 7.98 -24.63 -18.83
CA ASP A 192 7.70 -23.54 -19.79
C ASP A 192 7.22 -22.19 -19.25
N ALA A 193 8.19 -21.30 -19.02
CA ALA A 193 8.00 -19.93 -18.53
C ALA A 193 7.25 -18.97 -19.48
N THR A 194 6.76 -19.41 -20.65
CA THR A 194 6.24 -18.52 -21.69
C THR A 194 4.75 -18.68 -22.03
N SER A 195 4.08 -19.78 -21.67
CA SER A 195 2.69 -20.01 -22.11
C SER A 195 1.60 -19.74 -21.05
N ASP A 196 1.90 -19.83 -19.74
CA ASP A 196 0.88 -19.82 -18.68
C ASP A 196 0.72 -18.48 -17.94
N LEU A 197 1.48 -17.44 -18.33
CA LEU A 197 1.42 -16.10 -17.74
C LEU A 197 0.24 -15.24 -18.25
N LEU A 198 -0.56 -15.78 -19.19
CA LEU A 198 -1.76 -15.16 -19.76
C LEU A 198 -3.06 -15.66 -19.14
N ARG A 199 -3.03 -16.62 -18.20
CA ARG A 199 -4.25 -17.14 -17.60
C ARG A 199 -4.86 -16.13 -16.62
N GLU A 200 -6.06 -15.66 -16.93
CA GLU A 200 -6.83 -14.78 -16.04
C GLU A 200 -7.04 -15.42 -14.66
N GLU A 201 -6.91 -14.59 -13.63
CA GLU A 201 -7.03 -15.01 -12.23
C GLU A 201 -8.44 -15.54 -11.93
N SER A 202 -8.60 -16.87 -12.02
CA SER A 202 -9.68 -17.59 -11.37
C SER A 202 -9.29 -17.81 -9.90
N SER A 203 -10.17 -17.34 -9.01
CA SER A 203 -10.09 -17.42 -7.57
C SER A 203 -9.70 -18.80 -7.04
N SER A 204 -8.68 -18.87 -6.17
CA SER A 204 -8.65 -19.91 -5.14
C SER A 204 -7.90 -19.47 -3.88
N ALA A 205 -8.35 -20.03 -2.78
CA ALA A 205 -8.25 -19.51 -1.43
C ALA A 205 -6.94 -19.88 -0.72
N ASN A 206 -6.06 -18.90 -0.50
CA ASN A 206 -5.19 -18.80 0.69
C ASN A 206 -4.45 -17.45 0.69
N HIS A 207 -5.15 -16.37 1.03
CA HIS A 207 -4.62 -15.00 0.87
C HIS A 207 -3.82 -14.46 2.07
N GLY A 208 -3.67 -15.23 3.14
CA GLY A 208 -3.13 -14.71 4.41
C GLY A 208 -1.63 -14.91 4.62
N THR A 209 -1.15 -16.15 4.47
CA THR A 209 0.16 -16.53 5.01
C THR A 209 1.20 -16.61 3.90
N VAL A 210 2.38 -16.02 4.13
CA VAL A 210 3.55 -16.22 3.27
C VAL A 210 4.21 -17.53 3.70
N PRO A 211 4.44 -18.51 2.79
CA PRO A 211 5.06 -19.76 3.17
C PRO A 211 6.45 -19.54 3.77
N ARG A 212 6.78 -20.29 4.82
CA ARG A 212 8.05 -20.17 5.54
C ARG A 212 9.27 -20.31 4.62
N LYS A 213 9.20 -21.20 3.61
CA LYS A 213 10.22 -21.36 2.57
C LYS A 213 10.53 -20.08 1.79
N VAL A 214 9.52 -19.22 1.57
CA VAL A 214 9.71 -17.92 0.91
C VAL A 214 10.42 -16.95 1.84
N LEU A 215 10.15 -16.99 3.15
CA LEU A 215 10.78 -16.09 4.14
C LEU A 215 12.23 -16.48 4.47
N GLU A 216 12.58 -17.76 4.29
CA GLU A 216 13.89 -18.34 4.62
C GLU A 216 14.81 -18.50 3.39
N LEU A 217 14.51 -17.82 2.27
CA LEU A 217 15.37 -17.86 1.09
C LEU A 217 16.78 -17.36 1.43
N SER A 218 17.79 -18.11 0.99
CA SER A 218 19.19 -17.74 1.22
C SER A 218 19.60 -16.57 0.34
N GLN A 219 20.67 -15.86 0.72
CA GLN A 219 21.21 -14.76 -0.10
C GLN A 219 21.63 -15.24 -1.50
N SER A 220 22.12 -16.47 -1.63
CA SER A 220 22.42 -17.07 -2.93
C SER A 220 21.18 -17.29 -3.78
N ASP A 221 20.10 -17.83 -3.21
CA ASP A 221 18.85 -18.07 -3.96
C ASP A 221 18.24 -16.75 -4.47
N LEU A 222 18.39 -15.67 -3.70
CA LEU A 222 17.91 -14.34 -4.06
C LEU A 222 18.76 -13.67 -5.15
N ALA A 223 20.07 -13.89 -5.15
CA ALA A 223 20.99 -13.25 -6.09
C ALA A 223 20.71 -13.62 -7.55
N ASP A 224 20.23 -14.84 -7.79
CA ASP A 224 19.89 -15.34 -9.13
C ASP A 224 18.52 -14.85 -9.63
N LEU A 225 17.70 -14.26 -8.76
CA LEU A 225 16.38 -13.77 -9.13
C LEU A 225 16.42 -12.36 -9.73
N PRO A 226 15.50 -12.01 -10.63
CA PRO A 226 15.32 -10.63 -11.08
C PRO A 226 15.06 -9.66 -9.93
N TRP A 227 15.48 -8.40 -10.09
CA TRP A 227 15.38 -7.36 -9.04
C TRP A 227 13.97 -7.26 -8.43
N TYR A 228 12.92 -7.43 -9.23
CA TYR A 228 11.53 -7.29 -8.77
C TYR A 228 11.10 -8.41 -7.81
N LEU A 229 11.67 -9.61 -7.93
CA LEU A 229 11.44 -10.72 -7.00
C LEU A 229 12.25 -10.53 -5.72
N GLN A 230 13.51 -10.10 -5.82
CA GLN A 230 14.34 -9.74 -4.66
C GLN A 230 13.66 -8.67 -3.80
N PHE A 231 13.12 -7.63 -4.44
CA PHE A 231 12.44 -6.54 -3.76
C PHE A 231 11.13 -6.99 -3.12
N VAL A 232 10.31 -7.80 -3.82
CA VAL A 232 9.08 -8.33 -3.23
C VAL A 232 9.36 -9.25 -2.05
N HIS A 233 10.39 -10.09 -2.12
CA HIS A 233 10.82 -10.90 -1.00
C HIS A 233 11.13 -10.03 0.22
N THR A 234 11.93 -8.97 0.02
CA THR A 234 12.29 -8.01 1.08
C THR A 234 11.06 -7.38 1.73
N LEU A 235 10.06 -7.00 0.92
CA LEU A 235 8.80 -6.46 1.43
C LEU A 235 7.99 -7.49 2.24
N LEU A 236 7.95 -8.75 1.79
CA LEU A 236 7.23 -9.82 2.48
C LEU A 236 7.86 -10.16 3.84
N VAL A 237 9.20 -10.24 3.90
CA VAL A 237 9.94 -10.45 5.15
C VAL A 237 9.66 -9.32 6.14
N ARG A 238 9.79 -8.07 5.69
CA ARG A 238 9.52 -6.90 6.55
C ARG A 238 8.08 -6.86 7.06
N ASP A 239 7.10 -7.17 6.21
CA ASP A 239 5.69 -7.21 6.62
C ASP A 239 5.45 -8.31 7.66
N HIS A 240 6.10 -9.46 7.53
CA HIS A 240 6.04 -10.55 8.51
C HIS A 240 6.62 -10.12 9.86
N GLU A 241 7.83 -9.55 9.88
CA GLU A 241 8.49 -9.04 11.10
C GLU A 241 7.65 -7.99 11.83
N LEU A 242 6.97 -7.09 11.09
CA LEU A 242 6.11 -6.08 11.69
C LEU A 242 4.83 -6.67 12.31
N ASN A 243 4.31 -7.77 11.75
CA ASN A 243 3.13 -8.44 12.27
C ASN A 243 3.44 -9.31 13.50
N GLU A 244 4.62 -9.90 13.58
CA GLU A 244 5.07 -10.69 14.75
C GLU A 244 5.43 -9.79 15.96
N ASN A 245 5.87 -8.55 15.71
CA ASN A 245 6.33 -7.61 16.75
C ASN A 245 5.26 -6.59 17.21
N GLY A 246 4.00 -6.70 16.77
CA GLY A 246 2.93 -5.72 17.00
C GLY A 246 1.73 -6.26 17.75
#